data_AF-A0A1G3UFY1-F1
#
_entry.id   AF-A0A1G3UFY1-F1
#
_cell.length_a   1.000
_cell.length_b   1.000
_cell.length_c   1.000
_cell.angle_alpha   90.00
_cell.angle_beta   90.00
_cell.angle_gamma   90.00
#
_symmetry.space_group_name_H-M   'P 1'
#
loop_
_entity.id
_entity.type
_entity.pdbx_description
1 polymer ?
#
loop_
_entity_poly.entity_id
_entity_poly.type
_entity_poly.pdbx_seq_one_letter_code
_entity_poly.pdbx_strand_id
1 'polypeptide(L)'
;MIKTNKISTKIKFIGAILIFLMASVIGTTIYLNQQNIKDALLINIAGKQRMLTQKIAKNIFYVYYNNTHDFYELNLACDEFIEGLNTLRHGNHDKGILVVPTYQISNQLMEVGKLWEKFYEDVQNFKLITNVTPEKKEELEKIVVSIYKHNTILLNNVDKLVTMYTNHSEDKTNFIKTFQYSSGAILFLLFIYSLLQLKSIESHVDSFMQYSKMLVNNEDISSLIPLKLEAESESEIVEVSDTINCFIKKINSAMEYSNEALLQSQKASSKLEELTDEFDTILDELKDKSLASKHLNNSEDMVIESTEELINSTKKLSNLKKELDNLIKSCQELKS
;
A
#
# COMPACT_ATOMS: atom_id res chain seq x y z
N MET A 1 24.38 5.93 -13.12
CA MET A 1 23.99 4.86 -12.16
C MET A 1 22.76 5.37 -11.41
N ILE A 2 21.60 4.75 -11.59
CA ILE A 2 20.35 5.22 -10.97
C ILE A 2 20.48 4.95 -9.45
N LYS A 3 20.56 6.01 -8.64
CA LYS A 3 20.52 5.92 -7.17
C LYS A 3 19.13 5.40 -6.76
N THR A 4 18.97 4.09 -6.62
CA THR A 4 17.68 3.41 -6.38
C THR A 4 17.22 3.41 -4.91
N ASN A 5 18.07 3.85 -3.98
CA ASN A 5 17.80 3.83 -2.53
C ASN A 5 17.50 5.22 -1.96
N LYS A 6 16.58 5.96 -2.57
CA LYS A 6 16.10 7.23 -2.01
C LYS A 6 15.08 7.02 -0.90
N ILE A 7 15.23 7.70 0.24
CA ILE A 7 14.26 7.68 1.35
C ILE A 7 12.87 8.06 0.84
N SER A 8 12.79 9.16 0.09
CA SER A 8 11.51 9.66 -0.45
C SER A 8 10.84 8.65 -1.37
N THR A 9 11.60 7.95 -2.20
CA THR A 9 11.07 6.95 -3.12
C THR A 9 10.54 5.73 -2.37
N LYS A 10 11.29 5.20 -1.38
CA LYS A 10 10.85 4.07 -0.55
C LYS A 10 9.53 4.39 0.17
N ILE A 11 9.45 5.55 0.82
CA ILE A 11 8.24 5.97 1.55
C ILE A 11 7.04 6.16 0.60
N LYS A 12 7.23 6.86 -0.53
CA LYS A 12 6.16 7.07 -1.52
C LYS A 12 5.65 5.77 -2.11
N PHE A 13 6.55 4.85 -2.43
CA PHE A 13 6.20 3.55 -3.01
C PHE A 13 5.39 2.69 -2.02
N ILE A 14 5.86 2.56 -0.78
CA ILE A 14 5.15 1.81 0.27
C ILE A 14 3.77 2.44 0.53
N GLY A 15 3.71 3.76 0.68
CA GLY A 15 2.45 4.47 0.90
C GLY A 15 1.46 4.30 -0.26
N ALA A 16 1.92 4.41 -1.51
CA ALA A 16 1.08 4.23 -2.69
C ALA A 16 0.52 2.80 -2.78
N ILE A 17 1.33 1.78 -2.51
CA ILE A 17 0.89 0.38 -2.50
C ILE A 17 -0.15 0.15 -1.40
N LEU A 18 0.08 0.65 -0.18
CA LEU A 18 -0.87 0.50 0.91
C LEU A 18 -2.22 1.16 0.60
N ILE A 19 -2.21 2.38 0.07
CA ILE A 19 -3.43 3.10 -0.32
C ILE A 19 -4.16 2.36 -1.44
N PHE A 20 -3.44 1.91 -2.47
CA PHE A 20 -4.03 1.16 -3.58
C PHE A 20 -4.67 -0.15 -3.10
N LEU A 21 -3.99 -0.92 -2.26
CA LEU A 21 -4.52 -2.17 -1.71
C LEU A 21 -5.75 -1.91 -0.83
N MET A 22 -5.73 -0.88 0.03
CA MET A 22 -6.89 -0.50 0.83
C MET A 22 -8.08 -0.11 -0.05
N ALA A 23 -7.86 0.74 -1.06
CA ALA A 23 -8.91 1.15 -1.99
C ALA A 23 -9.49 -0.05 -2.75
N SER A 24 -8.64 -0.98 -3.19
CA SER A 24 -9.06 -2.21 -3.84
C SER A 24 -9.97 -3.05 -2.93
N VAL A 25 -9.56 -3.29 -1.68
CA VAL A 25 -10.34 -4.10 -0.72
C VAL A 25 -11.70 -3.44 -0.42
N ILE A 26 -11.71 -2.12 -0.19
CA ILE A 26 -12.94 -1.36 0.06
C ILE A 26 -13.86 -1.41 -1.17
N GLY A 27 -13.32 -1.14 -2.36
CA GLY A 27 -14.07 -1.15 -3.61
C GLY A 27 -14.70 -2.51 -3.90
N THR A 28 -13.94 -3.60 -3.75
CA THR A 28 -14.48 -4.96 -3.91
C THR A 28 -15.56 -5.28 -2.89
N THR A 29 -15.40 -4.80 -1.64
CA THR A 29 -16.39 -5.02 -0.59
C THR A 29 -17.71 -4.31 -0.89
N ILE A 30 -17.65 -3.04 -1.33
CA ILE A 30 -18.84 -2.26 -1.69
C ILE A 30 -19.56 -2.90 -2.89
N TYR A 31 -18.83 -3.19 -3.97
CA TYR A 31 -19.39 -3.79 -5.18
C TYR A 31 -20.15 -5.10 -4.89
N LEU A 32 -19.61 -5.93 -4.00
CA LEU A 32 -20.19 -7.24 -3.73
C LEU A 32 -21.33 -7.17 -2.71
N ASN A 33 -21.28 -6.26 -1.75
CA ASN A 33 -22.41 -6.01 -0.86
C ASN A 33 -23.66 -5.57 -1.65
N GLN A 34 -23.49 -4.76 -2.70
CA GLN A 34 -24.58 -4.41 -3.61
C GLN A 34 -25.14 -5.63 -4.34
N GLN A 35 -24.32 -6.63 -4.68
CA GLN A 35 -24.85 -7.85 -5.27
C GLN A 35 -25.57 -8.73 -4.25
N ASN A 36 -25.07 -8.87 -3.03
CA ASN A 36 -25.72 -9.70 -2.00
C ASN A 36 -27.18 -9.29 -1.76
N ILE A 37 -27.50 -7.99 -1.86
CA ILE A 37 -28.88 -7.48 -1.78
C ILE A 37 -29.76 -8.04 -2.92
N LYS A 38 -29.21 -8.11 -4.14
CA LYS A 38 -29.92 -8.65 -5.31
C LYS A 38 -30.09 -10.17 -5.22
N ASP A 39 -29.08 -10.87 -4.71
CA ASP A 39 -29.14 -12.31 -4.51
C ASP A 39 -30.21 -12.68 -3.45
N ALA A 40 -30.33 -11.88 -2.37
CA ALA A 40 -31.39 -12.02 -1.38
C ALA A 40 -32.81 -11.84 -1.99
N LEU A 41 -32.97 -10.87 -2.90
CA LEU A 41 -34.24 -10.67 -3.61
C LEU A 41 -34.59 -11.88 -4.49
N LEU A 42 -33.62 -12.43 -5.22
CA LEU A 42 -33.80 -13.64 -6.03
C LEU A 42 -34.21 -14.84 -5.17
N ILE A 43 -33.52 -15.06 -4.05
CA ILE A 43 -33.85 -16.12 -3.09
C ILE A 43 -35.27 -15.94 -2.54
N ASN A 44 -35.69 -14.71 -2.24
CA ASN A 44 -37.05 -14.44 -1.79
C ASN A 44 -38.10 -14.75 -2.85
N ILE A 45 -37.86 -14.37 -4.12
CA ILE A 45 -38.78 -14.68 -5.23
C ILE A 45 -38.88 -16.19 -5.45
N ALA A 46 -37.75 -16.90 -5.46
CA ALA A 46 -37.70 -18.36 -5.56
C ALA A 46 -38.39 -19.02 -4.35
N GLY A 47 -38.16 -18.49 -3.14
CA GLY A 47 -38.81 -18.96 -1.91
C GLY A 47 -40.33 -18.79 -1.96
N LYS A 48 -40.82 -17.67 -2.49
CA LYS A 48 -42.25 -17.40 -2.71
C LYS A 48 -42.86 -18.43 -3.65
N GLN A 49 -42.13 -18.93 -4.65
CA GLN A 49 -42.63 -19.98 -5.54
C GLN A 49 -43.05 -21.24 -4.76
N ARG A 50 -42.29 -21.68 -3.73
CA ARG A 50 -42.67 -22.83 -2.89
C ARG A 50 -44.02 -22.63 -2.21
N MET A 51 -44.22 -21.43 -1.64
CA MET A 51 -45.47 -21.06 -1.00
C MET A 51 -46.62 -21.06 -2.02
N LEU A 52 -46.39 -20.54 -3.22
CA LEU A 52 -47.39 -20.43 -4.26
C LEU A 52 -47.85 -21.80 -4.77
N THR A 53 -46.97 -22.80 -4.94
CA THR A 53 -47.41 -24.15 -5.31
C THR A 53 -48.38 -24.72 -4.26
N GLN A 54 -48.07 -24.53 -2.97
CA GLN A 54 -48.94 -24.96 -1.88
C GLN A 54 -50.24 -24.15 -1.81
N LYS A 55 -50.17 -22.83 -2.02
CA LYS A 55 -51.35 -21.94 -2.02
C LYS A 55 -52.33 -22.34 -3.12
N ILE A 56 -51.83 -22.65 -4.32
CA ILE A 56 -52.61 -23.13 -5.47
C ILE A 56 -53.30 -24.45 -5.12
N ALA A 57 -52.55 -25.45 -4.66
CA ALA A 57 -53.11 -26.75 -4.28
C ALA A 57 -54.16 -26.63 -3.15
N LYS A 58 -53.87 -25.81 -2.12
CA LYS A 58 -54.80 -25.53 -1.02
C LYS A 58 -56.11 -24.93 -1.52
N ASN A 59 -56.04 -23.92 -2.40
CA ASN A 59 -57.23 -23.28 -2.94
C ASN A 59 -58.08 -24.26 -3.76
N ILE A 60 -57.44 -25.14 -4.53
CA ILE A 60 -58.15 -26.20 -5.28
C ILE A 60 -58.86 -27.15 -4.32
N PHE A 61 -58.19 -27.65 -3.27
CA PHE A 61 -58.84 -28.53 -2.29
C PHE A 61 -59.98 -27.82 -1.54
N TYR A 62 -59.83 -26.52 -1.24
CA TYR A 62 -60.88 -25.73 -0.61
C TYR A 62 -62.11 -25.60 -1.52
N VAL A 63 -61.91 -25.25 -2.79
CA VAL A 63 -62.97 -25.16 -3.81
C VAL A 63 -63.65 -26.51 -3.98
N TYR A 64 -62.86 -27.58 -4.11
CA TYR A 64 -63.34 -28.94 -4.28
C TYR A 64 -64.23 -29.41 -3.12
N TYR A 65 -63.79 -29.20 -1.88
CA TYR A 65 -64.50 -29.69 -0.70
C TYR A 65 -65.75 -28.87 -0.36
N ASN A 66 -65.69 -27.55 -0.57
CA ASN A 66 -66.80 -26.66 -0.24
C ASN A 66 -67.75 -26.41 -1.42
N ASN A 67 -67.46 -26.98 -2.61
CA ASN A 67 -68.20 -26.76 -3.84
C ASN A 67 -68.41 -25.27 -4.16
N THR A 68 -67.38 -24.44 -3.92
CA THR A 68 -67.42 -23.01 -4.26
C THR A 68 -66.92 -22.81 -5.69
N HIS A 69 -67.51 -21.88 -6.44
CA HIS A 69 -67.07 -21.55 -7.81
C HIS A 69 -66.25 -20.25 -7.87
N ASP A 70 -65.66 -19.86 -6.73
CA ASP A 70 -64.78 -18.70 -6.64
C ASP A 70 -63.32 -19.12 -6.86
N PHE A 71 -62.74 -18.64 -7.95
CA PHE A 71 -61.36 -18.90 -8.35
C PHE A 71 -60.44 -17.67 -8.23
N TYR A 72 -60.89 -16.58 -7.60
CA TYR A 72 -60.12 -15.34 -7.53
C TYR A 72 -58.74 -15.54 -6.90
N GLU A 73 -58.67 -16.09 -5.68
CA GLU A 73 -57.41 -16.38 -4.98
C GLU A 73 -56.54 -17.43 -5.68
N LEU A 74 -57.16 -18.35 -6.42
CA LEU A 74 -56.45 -19.35 -7.22
C LEU A 74 -55.77 -18.69 -8.42
N ASN A 75 -56.50 -17.86 -9.18
CA ASN A 75 -55.97 -17.17 -10.35
C ASN A 75 -54.84 -16.22 -9.95
N LEU A 76 -55.03 -15.42 -8.88
CA LEU A 76 -53.98 -14.55 -8.36
C LEU A 76 -52.70 -15.33 -8.01
N ALA A 77 -52.83 -16.48 -7.34
CA ALA A 77 -51.66 -17.29 -6.99
C ALA A 77 -50.95 -17.86 -8.24
N CYS A 78 -51.70 -18.25 -9.27
CA CYS A 78 -51.12 -18.67 -10.55
C CYS A 78 -50.40 -17.52 -11.27
N ASP A 79 -51.00 -16.34 -11.32
CA ASP A 79 -50.41 -15.16 -11.97
C ASP A 79 -49.12 -14.73 -11.26
N GLU A 80 -49.11 -14.71 -9.93
CA GLU A 80 -47.90 -14.44 -9.14
C GLU A 80 -46.80 -15.49 -9.36
N PHE A 81 -47.17 -16.76 -9.56
CA PHE A 81 -46.21 -17.83 -9.85
C PHE A 81 -45.58 -17.61 -11.23
N ILE A 82 -46.40 -17.30 -12.23
CA ILE A 82 -45.95 -17.03 -13.60
C ILE A 82 -45.03 -15.79 -13.64
N GLU A 83 -45.40 -14.68 -12.98
CA GLU A 83 -44.56 -13.49 -12.89
C GLU A 83 -43.22 -13.80 -12.22
N GLY A 84 -43.25 -14.54 -11.12
CA GLY A 84 -42.06 -14.94 -10.39
C GLY A 84 -41.12 -15.82 -11.22
N LEU A 85 -41.65 -16.85 -11.88
CA LEU A 85 -40.86 -17.73 -12.75
C LEU A 85 -40.27 -16.97 -13.94
N ASN A 86 -41.03 -16.06 -14.55
CA ASN A 86 -40.54 -15.20 -15.63
C ASN A 86 -39.42 -14.27 -15.16
N THR A 87 -39.56 -13.69 -13.97
CA THR A 87 -38.53 -12.84 -13.35
C THR A 87 -37.25 -13.63 -13.08
N LEU A 88 -37.36 -14.86 -12.56
CA LEU A 88 -36.19 -15.72 -12.30
C LEU A 88 -35.50 -16.18 -13.59
N ARG A 89 -36.23 -16.30 -14.70
CA ARG A 89 -35.69 -16.77 -15.99
C ARG A 89 -35.06 -15.65 -16.82
N HIS A 90 -35.74 -14.51 -16.94
CA HIS A 90 -35.35 -13.42 -17.83
C HIS A 90 -34.79 -12.20 -17.10
N GLY A 91 -34.80 -12.20 -15.77
CA GLY A 91 -34.49 -11.01 -14.98
C GLY A 91 -35.62 -9.98 -15.00
N ASN A 92 -35.35 -8.84 -14.37
CA ASN A 92 -36.24 -7.68 -14.35
C ASN A 92 -35.38 -6.42 -14.15
N HIS A 93 -35.26 -5.61 -15.20
CA HIS A 93 -34.42 -4.40 -15.19
C HIS A 93 -34.87 -3.37 -14.17
N ASP A 94 -36.19 -3.17 -14.00
CA ASP A 94 -36.76 -2.20 -13.06
C ASP A 94 -36.44 -2.58 -11.60
N LYS A 95 -36.39 -3.89 -11.31
CA LYS A 95 -36.00 -4.44 -10.00
C LYS A 95 -34.48 -4.65 -9.88
N GLY A 96 -33.70 -4.29 -10.90
CA GLY A 96 -32.24 -4.48 -10.94
C GLY A 96 -31.79 -5.95 -10.94
N ILE A 97 -32.70 -6.87 -11.27
CA ILE A 97 -32.49 -8.32 -11.29
C ILE A 97 -31.92 -8.69 -12.66
N LEU A 98 -30.72 -9.26 -12.64
CA LEU A 98 -30.06 -9.75 -13.85
C LEU A 98 -30.63 -11.11 -14.28
N VAL A 99 -30.35 -11.48 -15.52
CA VAL A 99 -30.67 -12.82 -16.05
C VAL A 99 -30.05 -13.94 -15.21
N VAL A 100 -30.58 -15.15 -15.40
CA VAL A 100 -30.17 -16.35 -14.66
C VAL A 100 -28.64 -16.47 -14.51
N PRO A 101 -28.12 -16.68 -13.29
CA PRO A 101 -26.70 -16.50 -13.01
C PRO A 101 -25.80 -17.66 -13.46
N THR A 102 -26.33 -18.88 -13.56
CA THR A 102 -25.55 -20.06 -13.92
C THR A 102 -26.31 -21.01 -14.84
N TYR A 103 -25.57 -21.79 -15.64
CA TYR A 103 -26.14 -22.83 -16.50
C TYR A 103 -26.94 -23.87 -15.71
N GLN A 104 -26.47 -24.25 -14.52
CA GLN A 104 -27.14 -25.22 -13.66
C GLN A 104 -28.50 -24.71 -13.16
N ILE A 105 -28.56 -23.44 -12.71
CA ILE A 105 -29.81 -22.80 -12.29
C ILE A 105 -30.75 -22.64 -13.48
N SER A 106 -30.23 -22.31 -14.66
CA SER A 106 -31.01 -22.24 -15.90
C SER A 106 -31.69 -23.58 -16.24
N ASN A 107 -30.96 -24.69 -16.12
CA ASN A 107 -31.52 -26.01 -16.35
C ASN A 107 -32.60 -26.37 -15.32
N GLN A 108 -32.38 -26.07 -14.04
CA GLN A 108 -33.38 -26.32 -13.01
C GLN A 108 -34.64 -25.46 -13.23
N LEU A 109 -34.50 -24.21 -13.66
CA LEU A 109 -35.64 -23.35 -14.04
C LEU A 109 -36.42 -23.92 -15.23
N MET A 110 -35.73 -24.50 -16.21
CA MET A 110 -36.40 -25.19 -17.33
C MET A 110 -37.18 -26.42 -16.86
N GLU A 111 -36.63 -27.22 -15.95
CA GLU A 111 -37.36 -28.36 -15.36
C GLU A 111 -38.58 -27.90 -14.55
N VAL A 112 -38.43 -26.87 -13.71
CA VAL A 112 -39.54 -26.26 -12.97
C VAL A 112 -40.62 -25.75 -13.94
N GLY A 113 -40.22 -25.12 -15.05
CA GLY A 113 -41.16 -24.66 -16.09
C GLY A 113 -41.98 -25.80 -16.69
N LYS A 114 -41.34 -26.92 -17.06
CA LYS A 114 -42.04 -28.10 -17.59
C LYS A 114 -42.99 -28.74 -16.58
N LEU A 115 -42.60 -28.77 -15.30
CA LEU A 115 -43.45 -29.29 -14.22
C LEU A 115 -44.62 -28.35 -13.95
N TRP A 116 -44.40 -27.04 -14.02
CA TRP A 116 -45.43 -26.03 -13.91
C TRP A 116 -46.46 -26.13 -15.03
N GLU A 117 -46.04 -26.32 -16.28
CA GLU A 117 -46.95 -26.48 -17.42
C GLU A 117 -47.97 -27.60 -17.18
N LYS A 118 -47.50 -28.78 -16.73
CA LYS A 118 -48.36 -29.92 -16.38
C LYS A 118 -49.28 -29.63 -15.20
N PHE A 119 -48.74 -29.00 -14.15
CA PHE A 119 -49.54 -28.65 -12.97
C PHE A 119 -50.60 -27.60 -13.28
N TYR A 120 -50.26 -26.61 -14.12
CA TYR A 120 -51.18 -25.56 -14.56
C TYR A 120 -52.27 -26.09 -15.48
N GLU A 121 -51.97 -27.08 -16.33
CA GLU A 121 -52.97 -27.79 -17.12
C GLU A 121 -54.01 -28.47 -16.22
N ASP A 122 -53.57 -29.18 -15.17
CA ASP A 122 -54.48 -29.77 -14.17
C ASP A 122 -55.34 -28.71 -13.48
N VAL A 123 -54.78 -27.55 -13.16
CA VAL A 123 -55.50 -26.40 -12.57
C VAL A 123 -56.59 -25.89 -13.52
N GLN A 124 -56.31 -25.75 -14.81
CA GLN A 124 -57.32 -25.30 -15.78
C GLN A 124 -58.41 -26.36 -15.99
N ASN A 125 -58.02 -27.63 -16.11
CA ASN A 125 -58.98 -28.73 -16.24
C ASN A 125 -59.89 -28.83 -15.02
N PHE A 126 -59.35 -28.65 -13.81
CA PHE A 126 -60.14 -28.56 -12.58
C PHE A 126 -61.21 -27.46 -12.68
N LYS A 127 -60.82 -26.22 -13.01
CA LYS A 127 -61.75 -25.10 -13.15
C LYS A 127 -62.86 -25.37 -14.19
N LEU A 128 -62.52 -25.99 -15.31
CA LEU A 128 -63.47 -26.32 -16.36
C LEU A 128 -64.51 -27.34 -15.87
N ILE A 129 -64.08 -28.43 -15.22
CA ILE A 129 -65.00 -29.49 -14.78
C ILE A 129 -65.85 -29.04 -13.59
N THR A 130 -65.31 -28.27 -12.65
CA THR A 130 -66.08 -27.75 -11.52
C THR A 130 -67.26 -26.88 -11.96
N ASN A 131 -67.16 -26.22 -13.12
CA ASN A 131 -68.25 -25.39 -13.67
C ASN A 131 -69.33 -26.19 -14.42
N VAL A 132 -69.10 -27.46 -14.78
CA VAL A 132 -69.98 -28.25 -15.67
C VAL A 132 -70.61 -29.43 -14.93
N THR A 133 -71.58 -29.14 -14.03
CA THR A 133 -72.60 -30.05 -13.45
C THR A 133 -72.14 -31.38 -12.77
N PRO A 134 -72.93 -31.99 -11.86
CA PRO A 134 -72.47 -33.02 -10.93
C PRO A 134 -72.17 -34.42 -11.52
N GLU A 135 -72.38 -34.63 -12.83
CA GLU A 135 -72.23 -35.94 -13.48
C GLU A 135 -70.76 -36.37 -13.71
N LYS A 136 -69.79 -35.45 -13.56
CA LYS A 136 -68.35 -35.70 -13.78
C LYS A 136 -67.54 -35.92 -12.51
N LYS A 137 -68.18 -36.40 -11.44
CA LYS A 137 -67.54 -36.55 -10.11
C LYS A 137 -66.26 -37.42 -10.14
N GLU A 138 -66.28 -38.53 -10.88
CA GLU A 138 -65.12 -39.43 -11.00
C GLU A 138 -63.94 -38.77 -11.75
N GLU A 139 -64.23 -37.96 -12.77
CA GLU A 139 -63.22 -37.22 -13.54
C GLU A 139 -62.58 -36.13 -12.66
N LEU A 140 -63.39 -35.43 -11.86
CA LEU A 140 -62.94 -34.42 -10.92
C LEU A 140 -62.05 -35.02 -9.81
N GLU A 141 -62.43 -36.17 -9.24
CA GLU A 141 -61.62 -36.89 -8.25
C GLU A 141 -60.23 -37.26 -8.80
N LYS A 142 -60.15 -37.72 -10.06
CA LYS A 142 -58.88 -38.04 -10.72
C LYS A 142 -57.98 -36.81 -10.86
N ILE A 143 -58.54 -35.67 -11.26
CA ILE A 143 -57.77 -34.41 -11.38
C ILE A 143 -57.24 -33.96 -10.01
N VAL A 144 -58.07 -34.02 -8.97
CA VAL A 144 -57.66 -33.63 -7.61
C VAL A 144 -56.50 -34.49 -7.11
N VAL A 145 -56.49 -35.79 -7.41
CA VAL A 145 -55.37 -36.69 -7.10
C VAL A 145 -54.12 -36.35 -7.94
N SER A 146 -54.29 -35.97 -9.21
CA SER A 146 -53.19 -35.50 -10.07
C SER A 146 -52.54 -34.23 -9.52
N ILE A 147 -53.36 -33.25 -9.13
CA ILE A 147 -52.94 -31.99 -8.51
C ILE A 147 -52.11 -32.25 -7.25
N TYR A 148 -52.55 -33.15 -6.38
CA TYR A 148 -51.76 -33.53 -5.19
C TYR A 148 -50.36 -34.02 -5.55
N LYS A 149 -50.27 -34.98 -6.49
CA LYS A 149 -48.99 -35.57 -6.93
C LYS A 149 -48.09 -34.56 -7.62
N HIS A 150 -48.61 -33.82 -8.58
CA HIS A 150 -47.85 -32.83 -9.34
C HIS A 150 -47.40 -31.66 -8.45
N ASN A 151 -48.22 -31.22 -7.48
CA ASN A 151 -47.82 -30.21 -6.50
C ASN A 151 -46.60 -30.66 -5.69
N THR A 152 -46.57 -31.90 -5.19
CA THR A 152 -45.41 -32.41 -4.43
C THR A 152 -44.14 -32.47 -5.28
N ILE A 153 -44.25 -32.93 -6.53
CA ILE A 153 -43.10 -33.00 -7.45
C ILE A 153 -42.59 -31.59 -7.79
N LEU A 154 -43.50 -30.65 -8.06
CA LEU A 154 -43.17 -29.27 -8.35
C LEU A 154 -42.54 -28.60 -7.13
N LEU A 155 -43.11 -28.74 -5.93
CA LEU A 155 -42.57 -28.21 -4.68
C LEU A 155 -41.11 -28.64 -4.48
N ASN A 156 -40.82 -29.93 -4.63
CA ASN A 156 -39.46 -30.45 -4.43
C ASN A 156 -38.47 -29.86 -5.44
N ASN A 157 -38.89 -29.64 -6.69
CA ASN A 157 -38.04 -29.02 -7.71
C ASN A 157 -37.85 -27.51 -7.51
N VAL A 158 -38.86 -26.82 -7.02
CA VAL A 158 -38.76 -25.42 -6.61
C VAL A 158 -37.87 -25.30 -5.36
N ASP A 159 -37.94 -26.23 -4.41
CA ASP A 159 -37.06 -26.25 -3.24
C ASP A 159 -35.59 -26.50 -3.59
N LYS A 160 -35.35 -27.42 -4.52
CA LYS A 160 -34.02 -27.59 -5.13
C LYS A 160 -33.54 -26.30 -5.81
N LEU A 161 -34.41 -25.61 -6.55
CA LEU A 161 -34.07 -24.32 -7.17
C LEU A 161 -33.69 -23.26 -6.14
N VAL A 162 -34.46 -23.14 -5.05
CA VAL A 162 -34.15 -22.23 -3.94
C VAL A 162 -32.78 -22.56 -3.35
N THR A 163 -32.50 -23.83 -3.08
CA THR A 163 -31.20 -24.29 -2.57
C THR A 163 -30.06 -23.92 -3.52
N MET A 164 -30.25 -24.03 -4.84
CA MET A 164 -29.24 -23.63 -5.81
C MET A 164 -28.96 -22.12 -5.79
N TYR A 165 -29.98 -21.28 -5.66
CA TYR A 165 -29.80 -19.83 -5.49
C TYR A 165 -29.11 -19.47 -4.16
N THR A 166 -29.49 -20.14 -3.06
CA THR A 166 -28.84 -19.96 -1.75
C THR A 166 -27.36 -20.32 -1.83
N ASN A 167 -27.02 -21.51 -2.33
CA ASN A 167 -25.63 -21.96 -2.44
C ASN A 167 -24.81 -21.02 -3.33
N HIS A 168 -25.37 -20.56 -4.45
CA HIS A 168 -24.68 -19.60 -5.32
C HIS A 168 -24.34 -18.28 -4.58
N SER A 169 -25.29 -17.76 -3.80
CA SER A 169 -25.10 -16.56 -2.98
C SER A 169 -24.09 -16.79 -1.85
N GLU A 170 -24.11 -17.96 -1.22
CA GLU A 170 -23.19 -18.34 -0.15
C GLU A 170 -21.76 -18.53 -0.66
N ASP A 171 -21.57 -19.22 -1.78
CA ASP A 171 -20.26 -19.43 -2.41
C ASP A 171 -19.61 -18.08 -2.77
N LYS A 172 -20.39 -17.17 -3.34
CA LYS A 172 -19.95 -15.80 -3.61
C LYS A 172 -19.54 -15.08 -2.32
N THR A 173 -20.35 -15.19 -1.26
CA THR A 173 -20.04 -14.58 0.04
C THR A 173 -18.79 -15.19 0.69
N ASN A 174 -18.60 -16.51 0.57
CA ASN A 174 -17.46 -17.22 1.14
C ASN A 174 -16.16 -16.87 0.42
N PHE A 175 -16.18 -16.82 -0.91
CA PHE A 175 -15.04 -16.34 -1.71
C PHE A 175 -14.58 -14.96 -1.24
N ILE A 176 -15.52 -14.06 -0.95
CA ILE A 176 -15.23 -12.69 -0.49
C ILE A 176 -14.62 -12.69 0.89
N LYS A 177 -15.20 -13.43 1.84
CA LYS A 177 -14.66 -13.54 3.19
C LYS A 177 -13.21 -14.03 3.14
N THR A 178 -12.94 -15.08 2.36
CA THR A 178 -11.59 -15.60 2.16
C THR A 178 -10.68 -14.54 1.54
N PHE A 179 -11.10 -13.85 0.47
CA PHE A 179 -10.33 -12.77 -0.14
C PHE A 179 -10.01 -11.63 0.83
N GLN A 180 -10.98 -11.20 1.65
CA GLN A 180 -10.81 -10.14 2.65
C GLN A 180 -9.83 -10.55 3.73
N TYR A 181 -9.93 -11.78 4.26
CA TYR A 181 -8.97 -12.28 5.25
C TYR A 181 -7.56 -12.40 4.68
N SER A 182 -7.39 -12.92 3.46
CA SER A 182 -6.09 -13.00 2.80
C SER A 182 -5.51 -11.61 2.53
N SER A 183 -6.32 -10.68 2.01
CA SER A 183 -5.89 -9.29 1.76
C SER A 183 -5.53 -8.57 3.05
N GLY A 184 -6.29 -8.78 4.12
CA GLY A 184 -6.01 -8.24 5.46
C GLY A 184 -4.69 -8.77 6.02
N ALA A 185 -4.40 -10.07 5.87
CA ALA A 185 -3.14 -10.66 6.28
C ALA A 185 -1.94 -10.08 5.49
N ILE A 186 -2.09 -9.92 4.17
CA ILE A 186 -1.06 -9.29 3.32
C ILE A 186 -0.83 -7.83 3.72
N LEU A 187 -1.91 -7.07 3.96
CA LEU A 187 -1.81 -5.69 4.43
C LEU A 187 -1.09 -5.60 5.77
N PHE A 188 -1.36 -6.52 6.70
CA PHE A 188 -0.68 -6.57 7.99
C PHE A 188 0.82 -6.86 7.83
N LEU A 189 1.20 -7.80 6.97
CA LEU A 189 2.61 -8.08 6.67
C LEU A 189 3.30 -6.87 6.02
N LEU A 190 2.63 -6.19 5.08
CA LEU A 190 3.16 -4.98 4.45
C LEU A 190 3.29 -3.83 5.45
N PHE A 191 2.36 -3.72 6.40
CA PHE A 191 2.43 -2.74 7.48
C PHE A 191 3.63 -3.01 8.39
N ILE A 192 3.84 -4.27 8.81
CA ILE A 192 5.03 -4.66 9.58
C ILE A 192 6.31 -4.35 8.78
N TYR A 193 6.35 -4.72 7.51
CA TYR A 193 7.48 -4.42 6.63
C TYR A 193 7.74 -2.91 6.55
N SER A 194 6.70 -2.09 6.44
CA SER A 194 6.80 -0.62 6.46
C SER A 194 7.42 -0.11 7.77
N LEU A 195 7.04 -0.67 8.92
CA LEU A 195 7.62 -0.29 10.21
C LEU A 195 9.09 -0.69 10.32
N LEU A 196 9.46 -1.88 9.84
CA LEU A 196 10.85 -2.33 9.80
C LEU A 196 11.69 -1.43 8.89
N GLN A 197 11.16 -1.05 7.73
CA GLN A 197 11.85 -0.14 6.81
C GLN A 197 12.04 1.25 7.42
N LEU A 198 11.05 1.76 8.16
CA LEU A 198 11.16 3.03 8.88
C LEU A 198 12.24 2.96 9.95
N LYS A 199 12.28 1.87 10.73
CA LYS A 199 13.30 1.63 11.75
C LYS A 199 14.72 1.50 11.17
N SER A 200 14.85 0.91 9.98
CA SER A 200 16.14 0.84 9.26
C SER A 200 16.63 2.25 8.86
N ILE A 201 15.74 3.09 8.32
CA ILE A 201 16.06 4.48 7.97
C ILE A 201 16.46 5.26 9.24
N GLU A 202 15.71 5.10 10.33
CA GLU A 202 16.04 5.69 11.63
C GLU A 202 17.45 5.30 12.09
N SER A 203 17.78 4.00 12.01
CA SER A 203 19.11 3.50 12.38
C SER A 203 20.24 4.08 11.53
N HIS A 204 20.06 4.23 10.21
CA HIS A 204 21.09 4.83 9.36
C HIS A 204 21.27 6.33 9.65
N VAL A 205 20.17 7.05 9.93
CA VAL A 205 20.23 8.46 10.36
C VAL A 205 20.93 8.59 11.71
N ASP A 206 20.63 7.71 12.65
CA ASP A 206 21.29 7.68 13.96
C ASP A 206 22.77 7.36 13.85
N SER A 207 23.15 6.39 13.01
CA SER A 207 24.55 6.07 12.72
C SER A 207 25.28 7.29 12.15
N PHE A 208 24.72 7.93 11.12
CA PHE A 208 25.25 9.18 10.57
C PHE A 208 25.40 10.27 11.64
N MET A 209 24.40 10.44 12.50
CA MET A 209 24.41 11.43 13.58
C MET A 209 25.46 11.11 14.64
N GLN A 210 25.64 9.84 15.01
CA GLN A 210 26.67 9.40 15.95
C GLN A 210 28.08 9.61 15.39
N TYR A 211 28.32 9.25 14.14
CA TYR A 211 29.60 9.55 13.47
C TYR A 211 29.85 11.05 13.41
N SER A 212 28.83 11.85 13.06
CA SER A 212 28.94 13.31 13.11
C SER A 212 29.30 13.80 14.51
N LYS A 213 28.79 13.20 15.59
CA LYS A 213 29.19 13.53 16.97
C LYS A 213 30.60 13.07 17.31
N MET A 214 31.06 11.92 16.81
CA MET A 214 32.43 11.44 17.01
C MET A 214 33.48 12.35 16.35
N LEU A 215 33.15 12.93 15.19
CA LEU A 215 34.00 13.94 14.55
C LEU A 215 34.17 15.20 15.40
N VAL A 216 33.16 15.54 16.19
CA VAL A 216 33.14 16.71 17.07
C VAL A 216 33.88 16.46 18.37
N ASN A 217 33.83 15.24 18.90
CA ASN A 217 34.32 14.92 20.25
C ASN A 217 35.76 14.39 20.29
N ASN A 218 36.44 14.23 19.15
CA ASN A 218 37.84 13.77 19.13
C ASN A 218 38.80 14.91 19.52
N GLU A 219 39.48 14.75 20.65
CA GLU A 219 40.47 15.70 21.17
C GLU A 219 41.84 15.62 20.45
N ASP A 220 42.10 14.57 19.66
CA ASP A 220 43.33 14.43 18.88
C ASP A 220 43.13 14.97 17.45
N ILE A 221 43.87 16.04 17.16
CA ILE A 221 43.49 17.12 16.23
C ILE A 221 44.36 17.09 14.96
N SER A 222 45.28 16.14 14.84
CA SER A 222 46.27 16.10 13.76
C SER A 222 45.69 15.79 12.37
N SER A 223 44.57 15.05 12.28
CA SER A 223 43.79 14.91 11.02
C SER A 223 42.32 14.58 11.30
N LEU A 224 41.40 15.22 10.57
CA LEU A 224 39.97 14.88 10.62
C LEU A 224 39.72 13.56 9.89
N ILE A 225 39.06 12.59 10.53
CA ILE A 225 38.80 11.27 9.95
C ILE A 225 37.59 11.35 9.00
N PRO A 226 37.64 10.78 7.78
CA PRO A 226 36.46 10.70 6.92
C PRO A 226 35.35 9.84 7.53
N LEU A 227 34.10 10.28 7.39
CA LEU A 227 32.89 9.50 7.66
C LEU A 227 32.92 8.18 6.87
N LYS A 228 32.80 7.06 7.59
CA LYS A 228 32.54 5.75 7.01
C LYS A 228 31.08 5.38 7.28
N LEU A 229 30.27 5.41 6.23
CA LEU A 229 28.91 4.89 6.28
C LEU A 229 28.88 3.42 5.88
N GLU A 230 27.86 2.71 6.33
CA GLU A 230 27.56 1.35 5.89
C GLU A 230 27.20 1.35 4.40
N ALA A 231 27.60 0.29 3.69
CA ALA A 231 27.42 0.18 2.23
C ALA A 231 25.94 0.20 1.78
N GLU A 232 24.99 -0.01 2.71
CA GLU A 232 23.55 -0.08 2.46
C GLU A 232 22.78 1.21 2.84
N SER A 233 23.48 2.26 3.29
CA SER A 233 22.84 3.53 3.66
C SER A 233 22.11 4.20 2.48
N GLU A 234 21.09 4.99 2.80
CA GLU A 234 20.29 5.68 1.79
C GLU A 234 21.09 6.73 1.03
N SER A 235 20.72 6.91 -0.24
CA SER A 235 21.52 7.67 -1.18
C SER A 235 21.68 9.16 -0.82
N GLU A 236 20.71 9.71 -0.10
CA GLU A 236 20.74 11.06 0.47
C GLU A 236 21.73 11.17 1.63
N ILE A 237 21.79 10.15 2.51
CA ILE A 237 22.73 10.10 3.63
C ILE A 237 24.16 9.96 3.09
N VAL A 238 24.35 9.10 2.08
CA VAL A 238 25.65 8.93 1.40
C VAL A 238 26.10 10.24 0.76
N GLU A 239 25.22 10.97 0.07
CA GLU A 239 25.57 12.23 -0.59
C GLU A 239 26.00 13.33 0.39
N VAL A 240 25.31 13.43 1.53
CA VAL A 240 25.70 14.36 2.61
C VAL A 240 27.06 13.96 3.18
N SER A 241 27.27 12.66 3.43
CA SER A 241 28.54 12.14 3.93
C SER A 241 29.70 12.39 2.97
N ASP A 242 29.53 12.16 1.67
CA ASP A 242 30.54 12.44 0.65
C ASP A 242 30.92 13.93 0.61
N THR A 243 29.94 14.82 0.78
CA THR A 243 30.16 16.27 0.84
C THR A 243 30.99 16.66 2.06
N ILE A 244 30.65 16.12 3.24
CA ILE A 244 31.40 16.34 4.48
C ILE A 244 32.81 15.75 4.35
N ASN A 245 32.96 14.55 3.78
CA ASN A 245 34.25 13.92 3.53
C ASN A 245 35.15 14.73 2.59
N CYS A 246 34.58 15.32 1.55
CA CYS A 246 35.30 16.22 0.67
C CYS A 246 35.78 17.48 1.40
N PHE A 247 34.94 18.06 2.27
CA PHE A 247 35.30 19.21 3.09
C PHE A 247 36.43 18.87 4.09
N ILE A 248 36.30 17.73 4.79
CA ILE A 248 37.33 17.17 5.68
C ILE A 248 38.67 17.02 4.95
N LYS A 249 38.63 16.43 3.75
CA LYS A 249 39.84 16.25 2.92
C LYS A 249 40.49 17.58 2.56
N LYS A 250 39.70 18.59 2.18
CA LYS A 250 40.22 19.94 1.85
C LYS A 250 40.88 20.61 3.06
N ILE A 251 40.28 20.50 4.25
CA ILE A 251 40.87 21.02 5.49
C ILE A 251 42.17 20.31 5.82
N ASN A 252 42.19 18.97 5.78
CA ASN A 252 43.40 18.19 6.05
C ASN A 252 44.52 18.54 5.09
N SER A 253 44.24 18.63 3.78
CA SER A 253 45.25 19.02 2.78
C SER A 253 45.73 20.46 2.98
N ALA A 254 44.85 21.40 3.33
CA ALA A 254 45.26 22.78 3.61
C ALA A 254 46.19 22.87 4.84
N MET A 255 45.90 22.12 5.90
CA MET A 255 46.77 22.03 7.08
C MET A 255 48.12 21.37 6.74
N GLU A 256 48.11 20.32 5.94
CA GLU A 256 49.33 19.63 5.47
C GLU A 256 50.23 20.56 4.68
N TYR A 257 49.70 21.25 3.65
CA TYR A 257 50.46 22.24 2.89
C TYR A 257 50.96 23.39 3.76
N SER A 258 50.17 23.84 4.75
CA SER A 258 50.60 24.88 5.69
C SER A 258 51.77 24.43 6.55
N ASN A 259 51.73 23.20 7.08
CA ASN A 259 52.81 22.64 7.88
C ASN A 259 54.07 22.38 7.04
N GLU A 260 53.93 21.90 5.81
CA GLU A 260 55.05 21.72 4.89
C GLU A 260 55.70 23.06 4.52
N ALA A 261 54.89 24.07 4.19
CA ALA A 261 55.37 25.41 3.91
C ALA A 261 56.10 26.02 5.11
N LEU A 262 55.58 25.82 6.33
CA LEU A 262 56.22 26.27 7.57
C LEU A 262 57.59 25.60 7.74
N LEU A 263 57.70 24.29 7.53
CA LEU A 263 58.97 23.57 7.62
C LEU A 263 59.99 24.06 6.59
N GLN A 264 59.56 24.31 5.34
CA GLN A 264 60.45 24.84 4.32
C GLN A 264 60.86 26.29 4.61
N SER A 265 59.95 27.11 5.15
CA SER A 265 60.23 28.48 5.57
C SER A 265 61.27 28.51 6.70
N GLN A 266 61.15 27.61 7.68
CA GLN A 266 62.16 27.46 8.75
C GLN A 266 63.54 27.05 8.20
N LYS A 267 63.58 26.12 7.24
CA LYS A 267 64.83 25.72 6.58
C LYS A 267 65.44 26.88 5.78
N ALA A 268 64.62 27.64 5.05
CA ALA A 268 65.05 28.80 4.30
C ALA A 268 65.60 29.90 5.23
N SER A 269 64.93 30.15 6.35
CA SER A 269 65.39 31.07 7.40
C SER A 269 66.77 30.67 7.92
N SER A 270 66.95 29.41 8.31
CA SER A 270 68.25 28.91 8.79
C SER A 270 69.34 28.98 7.73
N LYS A 271 69.03 28.76 6.45
CA LYS A 271 70.01 28.88 5.36
C LYS A 271 70.37 30.32 5.05
N LEU A 272 69.41 31.25 5.17
CA LEU A 272 69.67 32.68 5.04
C LEU A 272 70.54 33.19 6.19
N GLU A 273 70.27 32.77 7.42
CA GLU A 273 71.11 33.09 8.59
C GLU A 273 72.56 32.64 8.36
N GLU A 274 72.77 31.39 7.92
CA GLU A 274 74.10 30.86 7.56
C GLU A 274 74.77 31.67 6.43
N LEU A 275 73.99 32.07 5.40
CA LEU A 275 74.50 32.89 4.30
C LEU A 275 74.81 34.33 4.74
N THR A 276 74.05 34.90 5.66
CA THR A 276 74.31 36.22 6.26
C THR A 276 75.62 36.19 7.03
N ASP A 277 75.83 35.17 7.87
CA ASP A 277 77.09 34.98 8.60
C ASP A 277 78.30 34.82 7.66
N GLU A 278 78.15 34.02 6.59
CA GLU A 278 79.18 33.85 5.56
C GLU A 278 79.45 35.14 4.78
N PHE A 279 78.40 35.89 4.40
CA PHE A 279 78.54 37.14 3.67
C PHE A 279 79.09 38.28 4.52
N ASP A 280 78.76 38.37 5.80
CA ASP A 280 79.32 39.36 6.73
C ASP A 280 80.84 39.19 6.85
N THR A 281 81.31 37.94 6.83
CA THR A 281 82.74 37.61 6.78
C THR A 281 83.41 38.08 5.47
N ILE A 282 82.72 37.98 4.32
CA ILE A 282 83.23 38.42 3.01
C ILE A 282 83.12 39.94 2.82
N LEU A 283 82.07 40.57 3.36
CA LEU A 283 81.81 42.01 3.30
C LEU A 283 82.91 42.81 4.00
N ASP A 284 83.54 42.24 5.04
CA ASP A 284 84.72 42.81 5.69
C ASP A 284 85.92 43.05 4.74
N GLU A 285 85.93 42.40 3.56
CA GLU A 285 86.98 42.54 2.55
C GLU A 285 86.62 43.48 1.38
N LEU A 286 85.36 43.98 1.29
CA LEU A 286 84.86 44.78 0.15
C LEU A 286 84.64 46.26 0.48
N LYS A 287 84.92 47.14 -0.50
CA LYS A 287 84.98 48.61 -0.32
C LYS A 287 83.63 49.34 -0.35
N ASP A 288 82.56 48.69 -0.81
CA ASP A 288 81.21 49.28 -0.91
C ASP A 288 80.15 48.39 -0.21
N LYS A 289 80.16 48.47 1.13
CA LYS A 289 79.46 47.56 2.08
C LYS A 289 77.94 47.75 2.19
N SER A 290 77.44 48.96 1.93
CA SER A 290 76.14 49.39 2.45
C SER A 290 74.93 48.82 1.73
N LEU A 291 75.05 48.53 0.43
CA LEU A 291 73.89 48.25 -0.42
C LEU A 291 73.55 46.74 -0.43
N ALA A 292 74.57 45.88 -0.45
CA ALA A 292 74.42 44.43 -0.41
C ALA A 292 73.94 43.90 0.96
N SER A 293 74.52 44.37 2.06
CA SER A 293 74.08 44.02 3.42
C SER A 293 72.63 44.44 3.68
N LYS A 294 72.24 45.61 3.18
CA LYS A 294 70.85 46.08 3.27
C LYS A 294 69.87 45.18 2.52
N HIS A 295 70.23 44.68 1.33
CA HIS A 295 69.36 43.77 0.59
C HIS A 295 69.27 42.38 1.20
N LEU A 296 70.36 41.90 1.83
CA LEU A 296 70.39 40.61 2.52
C LEU A 296 69.56 40.64 3.81
N ASN A 297 69.76 41.66 4.65
CA ASN A 297 68.96 41.87 5.86
C ASN A 297 67.47 42.02 5.51
N ASN A 298 67.15 42.78 4.46
CA ASN A 298 65.77 42.87 3.98
C ASN A 298 65.22 41.50 3.53
N SER A 299 66.05 40.61 2.96
CA SER A 299 65.63 39.27 2.54
C SER A 299 65.41 38.34 3.72
N GLU A 300 66.25 38.44 4.75
CA GLU A 300 66.07 37.73 6.02
C GLU A 300 64.79 38.21 6.70
N ASP A 301 64.59 39.52 6.82
CA ASP A 301 63.37 40.15 7.35
C ASP A 301 62.11 39.67 6.60
N MET A 302 62.15 39.62 5.25
CA MET A 302 61.04 39.12 4.44
C MET A 302 60.73 37.63 4.69
N VAL A 303 61.73 36.78 4.93
CA VAL A 303 61.53 35.36 5.23
C VAL A 303 61.05 35.15 6.66
N ILE A 304 61.55 35.94 7.62
CA ILE A 304 61.04 35.96 8.99
C ILE A 304 59.57 36.40 8.98
N GLU A 305 59.24 37.51 8.30
CA GLU A 305 57.87 38.01 8.14
C GLU A 305 56.98 36.96 7.48
N SER A 306 57.44 36.32 6.39
CA SER A 306 56.69 35.24 5.73
C SER A 306 56.49 34.03 6.64
N THR A 307 57.49 33.68 7.46
CA THR A 307 57.39 32.59 8.44
C THR A 307 56.38 32.94 9.53
N GLU A 308 56.39 34.18 10.03
CA GLU A 308 55.41 34.68 10.99
C GLU A 308 54.00 34.71 10.39
N GLU A 309 53.83 35.12 9.14
CA GLU A 309 52.56 35.09 8.41
C GLU A 309 52.05 33.65 8.22
N LEU A 310 52.94 32.69 7.92
CA LEU A 310 52.61 31.26 7.81
C LEU A 310 52.24 30.66 9.17
N ILE A 311 52.97 31.01 10.24
CA ILE A 311 52.61 30.65 11.62
C ILE A 311 51.24 31.24 11.97
N ASN A 312 50.99 32.49 11.63
CA ASN A 312 49.70 33.15 11.87
C ASN A 312 48.57 32.52 11.05
N SER A 313 48.83 32.12 9.80
CA SER A 313 47.86 31.43 8.94
C SER A 313 47.56 30.03 9.47
N THR A 314 48.58 29.29 9.90
CA THR A 314 48.44 27.98 10.58
C THR A 314 47.62 28.14 11.86
N LYS A 315 47.91 29.19 12.65
CA LYS A 315 47.16 29.54 13.87
C LYS A 315 45.72 29.96 13.57
N LYS A 316 45.46 30.72 12.49
CA LYS A 316 44.11 31.08 12.03
C LYS A 316 43.32 29.87 11.57
N LEU A 317 43.94 28.91 10.87
CA LEU A 317 43.32 27.64 10.48
C LEU A 317 43.00 26.78 11.72
N SER A 318 43.92 26.74 12.69
CA SER A 318 43.69 26.10 13.99
C SER A 318 42.59 26.78 14.80
N ASN A 319 42.53 28.12 14.79
CA ASN A 319 41.47 28.89 15.43
C ASN A 319 40.12 28.73 14.72
N LEU A 320 40.09 28.68 13.39
CA LEU A 320 38.88 28.39 12.61
C LEU A 320 38.34 27.00 12.99
N LYS A 321 39.23 26.02 13.14
CA LYS A 321 38.90 24.70 13.65
C LYS A 321 38.32 24.76 15.08
N LYS A 322 38.92 25.56 15.96
CA LYS A 322 38.44 25.77 17.34
C LYS A 322 37.11 26.55 17.44
N GLU A 323 36.87 27.51 16.56
CA GLU A 323 35.60 28.25 16.49
C GLU A 323 34.48 27.37 15.94
N LEU A 324 34.78 26.47 14.99
CA LEU A 324 33.86 25.40 14.63
C LEU A 324 33.49 24.58 15.89
N ASP A 325 34.46 24.21 16.73
CA ASP A 325 34.20 23.48 17.99
C ASP A 325 33.33 24.27 19.00
N ASN A 326 33.57 25.58 19.14
CA ASN A 326 32.79 26.44 20.05
C ASN A 326 31.34 26.58 19.60
N LEU A 327 31.11 26.84 18.32
CA LEU A 327 29.78 26.97 17.73
C LEU A 327 28.98 25.67 17.92
N ILE A 328 29.67 24.53 17.93
CA ILE A 328 29.09 23.22 18.19
C ILE A 328 28.73 23.03 19.68
N LYS A 329 29.56 23.47 20.64
CA LYS A 329 29.22 23.46 22.07
C LYS A 329 27.98 24.30 22.37
N SER A 330 27.84 25.46 21.75
CA SER A 330 26.66 26.32 21.86
C SER A 330 25.39 25.62 21.35
N CYS A 331 25.49 24.82 20.28
CA CYS A 331 24.37 24.02 19.78
C CYS A 331 24.00 22.82 20.68
N GLN A 332 24.91 22.34 21.53
CA GLN A 332 24.64 21.28 22.52
C GLN A 332 23.93 21.82 23.76
N GLU A 333 24.28 23.04 24.21
CA GLU A 333 23.61 23.70 25.33
C GLU A 333 22.14 24.07 25.02
N LEU A 334 21.81 24.35 23.74
CA LEU A 334 20.44 24.61 23.27
C LEU A 334 19.52 23.37 23.26
N LYS A 335 20.05 22.17 23.54
CA LYS A 335 19.29 20.90 23.61
C LYS A 335 19.10 20.37 25.05
N SER A 336 19.66 21.05 26.05
CA SER A 336 19.24 20.96 27.45
C SER A 336 17.98 21.78 27.68
#